data_AF-A0A1I4RMX2-F1
#
_entry.id   AF-A0A1I4RMX2-F1
#
_cell.length_a   1.000
_cell.length_b   1.000
_cell.length_c   1.000
_cell.angle_alpha   90.00
_cell.angle_beta   90.00
_cell.angle_gamma   90.00
#
_symmetry.space_group_name_H-M   'P 1'
#
loop_
_entity.id
_entity.type
_entity.pdbx_description
1 polymer ?
#
loop_
_entity_poly.entity_id
_entity_poly.type
_entity_poly.pdbx_seq_one_letter_code
_entity_poly.pdbx_strand_id
1 'polypeptide(L)'
;MEGLAKELDLDIQIFEDLRERHFLGEDYIISNEEFMSALNKGFDDLDLVLPGGESNTVCQNRSVGVLKNILEEYKGKKIAIGTHGNVMTLMMNYFDSNYGFDFLNQTKKPDIYKIQFKDLEIEEVTRLWKE
;
A
#
# COMPACT_ATOMS: atom_id res chain seq x y z
N MET A 1 -14.31 -2.18 -4.79
CA MET A 1 -14.87 -1.58 -3.56
C MET A 1 -16.35 -1.23 -3.71
N GLU A 2 -16.74 -0.46 -4.73
CA GLU A 2 -18.15 -0.05 -4.95
C GLU A 2 -19.16 -1.21 -4.93
N GLY A 3 -18.86 -2.31 -5.64
CA GLY A 3 -19.73 -3.49 -5.64
C GLY A 3 -19.98 -4.07 -4.24
N LEU A 4 -18.92 -4.21 -3.44
CA LEU A 4 -19.01 -4.71 -2.07
C LEU A 4 -19.76 -3.74 -1.15
N ALA A 5 -19.46 -2.45 -1.24
CA ALA A 5 -20.12 -1.42 -0.43
C ALA A 5 -21.63 -1.38 -0.70
N LYS A 6 -22.03 -1.47 -1.98
CA LYS A 6 -23.43 -1.55 -2.39
C LYS A 6 -24.13 -2.81 -1.87
N GLU A 7 -23.46 -3.96 -1.91
CA GLU A 7 -24.03 -5.22 -1.42
C GLU A 7 -24.24 -5.21 0.10
N LEU A 8 -23.38 -4.51 0.84
CA LEU A 8 -23.43 -4.42 2.29
C LEU A 8 -24.17 -3.19 2.83
N ASP A 9 -24.70 -2.32 1.96
CA ASP A 9 -25.32 -1.04 2.31
C ASP A 9 -24.40 -0.16 3.19
N LEU A 10 -23.14 -0.02 2.76
CA LEU A 10 -22.11 0.75 3.46
C LEU A 10 -21.65 1.96 2.64
N ASP A 11 -21.36 3.05 3.33
CA ASP A 11 -20.70 4.22 2.76
C ASP A 11 -19.20 3.98 2.53
N ILE A 12 -18.68 4.53 1.43
CA ILE A 12 -17.24 4.54 1.15
C ILE A 12 -16.64 5.85 1.64
N GLN A 13 -15.65 5.75 2.52
CA GLN A 13 -14.82 6.89 2.93
C GLN A 13 -13.59 6.97 2.02
N ILE A 14 -13.30 8.17 1.51
CA ILE A 14 -12.18 8.42 0.61
C ILE A 14 -11.04 9.08 1.38
N PHE A 15 -9.85 8.48 1.29
CA PHE A 15 -8.62 9.01 1.85
C PHE A 15 -7.61 9.21 0.72
N GLU A 16 -7.33 10.47 0.36
CA GLU A 16 -6.42 10.82 -0.73
C GLU A 16 -5.00 10.27 -0.49
N ASP A 17 -4.59 10.12 0.76
CA ASP A 17 -3.29 9.58 1.13
C ASP A 17 -3.17 8.05 1.00
N LEU A 18 -4.21 7.36 0.50
CA LEU A 18 -4.15 5.96 0.04
C LEU A 18 -3.97 5.81 -1.47
N ARG A 19 -3.84 6.92 -2.22
CA ARG A 19 -3.49 6.93 -3.66
C ARG A 19 -2.15 6.26 -3.93
N GLU A 20 -1.97 5.74 -5.15
CA GLU A 20 -0.70 5.12 -5.58
C GLU A 20 0.49 6.07 -5.40
N ARG A 21 1.68 5.51 -5.22
CA ARG A 21 2.92 6.28 -5.18
C ARG A 21 3.06 7.11 -6.47
N HIS A 22 3.30 8.41 -6.34
CA HIS A 22 3.62 9.25 -7.48
C HIS A 22 5.06 8.98 -7.92
N PHE A 23 5.25 8.13 -8.91
CA PHE A 23 6.59 7.67 -9.27
C PHE A 23 7.40 8.66 -10.09
N LEU A 24 6.78 9.38 -11.02
CA LEU A 24 7.49 10.17 -12.01
C LEU A 24 6.62 11.37 -12.40
N GLY A 25 7.24 12.54 -12.50
CA GLY A 25 6.57 13.73 -13.00
C GLY A 25 6.15 13.57 -14.46
N GLU A 26 5.06 14.23 -14.85
CA GLU A 26 4.42 14.06 -16.17
C GLU A 26 5.33 14.41 -17.35
N ASP A 27 6.36 15.24 -17.13
CA ASP A 27 7.33 15.68 -18.15
C ASP A 27 8.45 14.67 -18.43
N TYR A 28 8.49 13.55 -17.71
CA TYR A 28 9.58 12.57 -17.81
C TYR A 28 9.08 11.24 -18.37
N ILE A 29 9.93 10.60 -19.19
CA ILE A 29 9.69 9.26 -19.74
C ILE A 29 10.93 8.42 -19.44
N ILE A 30 10.73 7.27 -18.82
CA ILE A 30 11.77 6.27 -18.57
C ILE A 30 11.31 4.92 -19.12
N SER A 31 12.27 4.04 -19.44
CA SER A 31 11.95 2.68 -19.84
C SER A 31 11.39 1.85 -18.69
N ASN A 32 10.70 0.75 -19.02
CA ASN A 32 10.22 -0.20 -18.01
C ASN A 32 11.38 -0.81 -17.20
N GLU A 33 12.54 -1.04 -17.81
CA GLU A 33 13.71 -1.58 -17.11
C GLU A 33 14.26 -0.60 -16.07
N GLU A 34 14.41 0.68 -16.45
CA GLU A 34 14.81 1.75 -15.53
C GLU A 34 13.80 1.91 -14.39
N PHE A 35 12.50 1.87 -14.70
CA PHE A 35 11.44 1.95 -13.71
C PHE A 35 11.50 0.78 -12.72
N MET A 36 11.62 -0.45 -13.21
CA MET A 36 11.72 -1.64 -12.35
C MET A 36 12.99 -1.63 -11.50
N SER A 37 14.12 -1.15 -12.05
CA SER A 37 15.36 -0.96 -11.31
C SER A 37 15.20 0.07 -10.20
N ALA A 38 14.56 1.21 -10.49
CA ALA A 38 14.30 2.26 -9.50
C ALA A 38 13.32 1.81 -8.42
N LEU A 39 12.28 1.04 -8.79
CA LEU A 39 11.37 0.41 -7.83
C LEU A 39 12.11 -0.48 -6.84
N ASN A 40 12.97 -1.37 -7.34
CA ASN A 40 13.75 -2.28 -6.49
C ASN A 40 14.69 -1.50 -5.56
N LYS A 41 15.50 -0.60 -6.12
CA LYS A 41 16.41 0.26 -5.35
C LYS A 41 15.69 1.12 -4.31
N GLY A 42 14.45 1.52 -4.57
CA GLY A 42 13.65 2.29 -3.63
C GLY A 42 13.34 1.53 -2.33
N PHE A 43 13.41 0.19 -2.32
CA PHE A 43 13.29 -0.60 -1.09
C PHE A 43 14.62 -0.72 -0.31
N ASP A 44 15.76 -0.45 -0.96
CA ASP A 44 17.07 -0.37 -0.32
C ASP A 44 17.39 1.06 0.16
N ASP A 45 16.96 2.06 -0.62
CA ASP A 45 17.07 3.50 -0.34
C ASP A 45 15.68 4.12 -0.38
N LEU A 46 15.05 4.22 0.80
CA LEU A 46 13.67 4.70 0.94
C LEU A 46 13.47 6.16 0.51
N ASP A 47 14.55 6.95 0.49
CA ASP A 47 14.55 8.35 0.08
C ASP A 47 14.91 8.55 -1.39
N LEU A 48 15.09 7.47 -2.16
CA LEU A 48 15.26 7.54 -3.60
C LEU A 48 14.02 8.13 -4.27
N VAL A 49 14.24 9.22 -5.01
CA VAL A 49 13.22 9.96 -5.75
C VAL A 49 13.56 9.93 -7.23
N LEU A 50 12.62 9.44 -8.03
CA LEU A 50 12.63 9.64 -9.48
C LEU A 50 12.18 11.08 -9.81
N PRO A 51 12.61 11.67 -10.94
CA PRO A 51 12.31 13.06 -11.27
C PRO A 51 10.82 13.41 -11.18
N GLY A 52 10.48 14.41 -10.36
CA GLY A 52 9.10 14.85 -10.14
C GLY A 52 8.23 13.91 -9.31
N GLY A 53 8.75 12.76 -8.87
CA GLY A 53 8.04 11.79 -8.03
C GLY A 53 8.14 12.05 -6.52
N GLU A 54 7.58 11.13 -5.74
CA GLU A 54 7.76 11.02 -4.28
C GLU A 54 8.61 9.79 -3.91
N SER A 55 9.22 9.80 -2.73
CA SER A 55 10.02 8.67 -2.22
C SER A 55 9.15 7.60 -1.55
N ASN A 56 9.73 6.44 -1.25
CA ASN A 56 9.03 5.42 -0.46
C ASN A 56 8.75 5.94 0.96
N THR A 57 9.66 6.70 1.57
CA THR A 57 9.45 7.37 2.87
C THR A 57 8.20 8.26 2.85
N VAL A 58 8.06 9.12 1.84
CA VAL A 58 6.92 10.04 1.74
C VAL A 58 5.61 9.27 1.57
N CYS A 59 5.58 8.31 0.64
CA CYS A 59 4.40 7.48 0.39
C CYS A 59 4.02 6.63 1.62
N GLN A 60 5.00 6.02 2.29
CA GLN A 60 4.78 5.22 3.50
C GLN A 60 4.25 6.10 4.64
N ASN A 61 4.84 7.27 4.88
CA ASN A 61 4.39 8.16 5.95
C ASN A 61 2.93 8.58 5.79
N ARG A 62 2.50 8.99 4.58
CA ARG A 62 1.11 9.41 4.35
C ARG A 62 0.11 8.24 4.50
N SER A 63 0.45 7.08 3.94
CA SER A 63 -0.43 5.93 3.93
C SER A 63 -0.52 5.24 5.30
N VAL A 64 0.60 5.10 6.00
CA VAL A 64 0.64 4.57 7.38
C VAL A 64 -0.05 5.53 8.35
N GLY A 65 0.06 6.84 8.14
CA GLY A 65 -0.68 7.84 8.92
C GLY A 65 -2.19 7.60 8.87
N VAL A 66 -2.74 7.42 7.66
CA VAL A 66 -4.16 7.05 7.46
C VAL A 66 -4.47 5.69 8.09
N LEU A 67 -3.65 4.67 7.85
CA LEU A 67 -3.88 3.31 8.36
C LEU A 67 -3.95 3.28 9.88
N LYS A 68 -3.03 3.96 10.59
CA LYS A 68 -3.05 4.04 12.06
C LYS A 68 -4.33 4.69 12.59
N ASN A 69 -4.79 5.77 11.96
CA ASN A 69 -6.04 6.43 12.35
C ASN A 69 -7.23 5.48 12.18
N ILE A 70 -7.30 4.75 11.06
CA ILE A 70 -8.35 3.77 10.80
C ILE A 70 -8.29 2.63 11.83
N LEU A 71 -7.11 2.09 12.15
CA LEU A 71 -6.97 1.01 13.12
C LEU A 71 -7.43 1.42 14.53
N GLU A 72 -7.16 2.66 14.93
CA GLU A 72 -7.61 3.19 16.22
C GLU A 72 -9.11 3.46 16.23
N GLU A 73 -9.64 4.16 15.23
CA GLU A 73 -11.07 4.53 15.15
C GLU A 73 -11.99 3.30 15.05
N TYR A 74 -11.54 2.26 14.34
CA TYR A 74 -12.30 1.03 14.09
C TYR A 74 -11.78 -0.16 14.90
N LYS A 75 -11.14 0.08 16.05
CA LYS A 75 -10.59 -0.98 16.91
C LYS A 75 -11.62 -2.07 17.23
N GLY A 76 -11.23 -3.33 17.01
CA GLY A 76 -12.07 -4.50 17.22
C GLY A 76 -13.11 -4.77 16.13
N LYS A 77 -13.13 -3.98 15.04
CA LYS A 77 -14.03 -4.18 13.89
C LYS A 77 -13.29 -4.79 12.69
N LYS A 78 -14.06 -5.21 11.69
CA LYS A 78 -13.53 -5.61 10.37
C LYS A 78 -13.70 -4.44 9.41
N ILE A 79 -12.62 -4.12 8.71
CA ILE A 79 -12.57 -3.03 7.73
C ILE A 79 -12.07 -3.58 6.39
N ALA A 80 -12.52 -2.98 5.29
CA ALA A 80 -12.00 -3.25 3.96
C ALA A 80 -11.38 -1.96 3.42
N ILE A 81 -10.09 -2.02 3.06
CA ILE A 81 -9.35 -0.89 2.51
C ILE A 81 -9.03 -1.19 1.04
N GLY A 82 -9.44 -0.30 0.14
CA GLY A 82 -9.03 -0.31 -1.25
C GLY A 82 -7.82 0.61 -1.45
N THR A 83 -6.74 0.10 -2.05
CA THR A 83 -5.53 0.87 -2.35
C THR A 83 -4.78 0.22 -3.54
N HIS A 84 -3.50 0.53 -3.70
CA HIS A 84 -2.64 0.07 -4.77
C HIS A 84 -1.49 -0.83 -4.24
N GLY A 85 -0.84 -1.56 -5.15
CA GLY A 85 0.14 -2.59 -4.78
C GLY A 85 1.37 -2.05 -4.05
N ASN A 86 1.93 -0.92 -4.52
CA ASN A 86 3.11 -0.33 -3.88
C ASN A 86 2.75 0.25 -2.51
N VAL A 87 1.64 0.99 -2.40
CA VAL A 87 1.15 1.54 -1.13
C VAL A 87 0.87 0.43 -0.11
N MET A 88 0.18 -0.65 -0.51
CA MET A 88 -0.07 -1.81 0.35
C MET A 88 1.24 -2.42 0.85
N THR A 89 2.20 -2.62 -0.05
CA THR A 89 3.52 -3.16 0.31
C THR A 89 4.24 -2.26 1.31
N LEU A 90 4.23 -0.93 1.10
CA LEU A 90 4.87 0.03 2.00
C LEU A 90 4.19 0.08 3.37
N MET A 91 2.86 0.02 3.43
CA MET A 91 2.14 -0.06 4.70
C MET A 91 2.50 -1.33 5.46
N MET A 92 2.60 -2.48 4.79
CA MET A 92 3.00 -3.74 5.43
C MET A 92 4.47 -3.71 5.86
N ASN A 93 5.36 -3.16 5.02
CA ASN A 93 6.77 -2.98 5.29
C ASN A 93 7.05 -2.21 6.58
N TYR A 94 6.21 -1.20 6.88
CA TYR A 94 6.33 -0.39 8.08
C TYR A 94 6.23 -1.21 9.37
N PHE A 95 5.37 -2.24 9.38
CA PHE A 95 5.15 -3.10 10.55
C PHE A 95 5.99 -4.37 10.51
N ASP A 96 6.35 -4.85 9.32
CA ASP A 96 7.18 -6.04 9.12
C ASP A 96 8.06 -5.86 7.87
N SER A 97 9.37 -5.75 8.09
CA SER A 97 10.35 -5.51 7.02
C SER A 97 10.47 -6.66 6.01
N ASN A 98 9.85 -7.82 6.25
CA ASN A 98 9.80 -8.91 5.28
C ASN A 98 8.96 -8.56 4.04
N TYR A 99 8.07 -7.58 4.12
CA TYR A 99 7.31 -7.09 2.97
C TYR A 99 8.13 -6.05 2.21
N GLY A 100 8.86 -6.49 1.18
CA GLY A 100 9.68 -5.62 0.33
C GLY A 100 9.34 -5.74 -1.15
N PHE A 101 10.33 -5.42 -2.00
CA PHE A 101 10.19 -5.50 -3.45
C PHE A 101 9.74 -6.89 -3.94
N ASP A 102 10.27 -7.97 -3.34
CA ASP A 102 9.90 -9.34 -3.71
C ASP A 102 8.41 -9.62 -3.46
N PHE A 103 7.83 -9.08 -2.38
CA PHE A 103 6.40 -9.17 -2.12
C PHE A 103 5.62 -8.37 -3.15
N LEU A 104 6.00 -7.10 -3.41
CA LEU A 104 5.37 -6.25 -4.42
C LEU A 104 5.29 -6.96 -5.78
N ASN A 105 6.40 -7.59 -6.20
CA ASN A 105 6.51 -8.27 -7.49
C ASN A 105 5.63 -9.53 -7.59
N GLN A 106 5.18 -10.10 -6.46
CA GLN A 106 4.28 -11.25 -6.40
C GLN A 106 2.79 -10.85 -6.30
N THR A 107 2.50 -9.57 -6.06
CA THR A 107 1.11 -9.09 -5.97
C THR A 107 0.38 -9.19 -7.31
N LYS A 108 -0.92 -9.44 -7.23
CA LYS A 108 -1.82 -9.49 -8.39
C LYS A 108 -2.81 -8.32 -8.39
N LYS A 109 -3.60 -8.21 -9.47
CA LYS A 109 -4.60 -7.16 -9.64
C LYS A 109 -5.93 -7.80 -10.10
N PRO A 110 -6.90 -8.00 -9.19
CA PRO A 110 -6.84 -7.69 -7.76
C PRO A 110 -5.98 -8.70 -6.97
N ASP A 111 -5.63 -8.33 -5.74
CA ASP A 111 -5.07 -9.22 -4.73
C ASP A 111 -5.64 -8.81 -3.37
N ILE A 112 -5.90 -9.76 -2.48
CA ILE A 112 -6.62 -9.52 -1.22
C ILE A 112 -5.82 -10.15 -0.09
N TYR A 113 -5.46 -9.31 0.88
CA TYR A 113 -4.79 -9.71 2.10
C TYR A 113 -5.69 -9.39 3.30
N LYS A 114 -5.85 -10.36 4.19
CA LYS A 114 -6.40 -10.16 5.52
C LYS A 114 -5.23 -9.98 6.47
N ILE A 115 -5.18 -8.84 7.14
CA ILE A 115 -4.17 -8.54 8.15
C ILE A 115 -4.88 -8.42 9.49
N GLN A 116 -4.43 -9.17 10.48
CA GLN A 116 -4.89 -9.07 11.86
C GLN A 116 -3.92 -8.19 12.64
N PHE A 117 -4.45 -7.14 13.25
CA PHE A 117 -3.71 -6.26 14.12
C PHE A 117 -4.13 -6.47 15.57
N LYS A 118 -3.15 -6.46 16.46
CA LYS A 118 -3.34 -6.20 17.88
C LYS A 118 -2.65 -4.89 18.20
N ASP A 119 -3.47 -3.88 18.51
CA ASP A 119 -3.02 -2.49 18.58
C ASP A 119 -2.32 -2.08 17.27
N LEU A 120 -1.02 -1.77 17.29
CA LEU A 120 -0.23 -1.41 16.11
C LEU A 120 0.82 -2.48 15.76
N GLU A 121 0.55 -3.74 16.10
CA GLU A 121 1.39 -4.89 15.78
C GLU A 121 0.61 -5.88 14.89
N ILE A 122 1.28 -6.43 13.87
CA ILE A 122 0.70 -7.46 13.01
C ILE A 122 0.79 -8.81 13.73
N GLU A 123 -0.35 -9.48 13.94
CA GLU A 123 -0.40 -10.84 14.49
C GLU A 123 -0.44 -11.92 13.39
N GLU A 124 -1.19 -11.67 12.32
CA GLU A 124 -1.38 -12.62 11.22
C GLU A 124 -1.56 -11.88 9.89
N VAL A 125 -0.94 -12.40 8.84
CA VAL A 125 -1.23 -12.03 7.46
C VAL A 125 -1.66 -13.26 6.68
N THR A 126 -2.84 -13.20 6.05
CA THR A 126 -3.34 -14.27 5.18
C THR A 126 -3.65 -13.70 3.81
N ARG A 127 -3.03 -14.24 2.76
CA ARG A 127 -3.47 -13.97 1.38
C ARG A 127 -4.78 -14.73 1.12
N LEU A 128 -5.84 -13.98 0.83
CA LEU A 128 -7.17 -14.53 0.54
C LEU A 128 -7.42 -14.72 -0.96
N TRP A 129 -6.69 -14.01 -1.82
CA TRP A 129 -6.81 -14.16 -3.26
C TRP A 129 -6.18 -15.48 -3.72
N LYS A 130 -6.95 -16.28 -4.45
CA LYS A 130 -6.58 -17.65 -4.85
C LYS A 130 -6.23 -17.82 -6.33
N GLU A 131 -6.36 -16.76 -7.14
CA GLU A 131 -6.10 -16.82 -8.59
C GLU A 131 -4.82 -16.15 -9.01
#